data_AF-A0A3R6FMU1-F1
#
_entry.id   AF-A0A3R6FMU1-F1
#
_cell.length_a   1.000
_cell.length_b   1.000
_cell.length_c   1.000
_cell.angle_alpha   90.00
_cell.angle_beta   90.00
_cell.angle_gamma   90.00
#
_symmetry.space_group_name_H-M   'P 1'
#
loop_
_entity.id
_entity.type
_entity.pdbx_description
1 polymer ?
#
loop_
_entity_poly.entity_id
_entity_poly.type
_entity_poly.pdbx_seq_one_letter_code
_entity_poly.pdbx_strand_id
1 'polypeptide(L)'
;MNRISRFISAYLKGRQERKAEQRKAVMQSESLKVVQVMEFQKQLYICYNNIPLIDIRYVENVQTVLNDARTIREKYIESNNIKFGAQ
;
A
#
# COMPACT_ATOMS: atom_id res chain seq x y z
N MET A 1 40.51 -3.98 5.91
CA MET A 1 39.28 -4.06 5.10
C MET A 1 39.55 -3.39 3.76
N ASN A 2 39.42 -4.10 2.64
CA ASN A 2 39.94 -3.67 1.33
C ASN A 2 39.04 -2.55 0.72
N ARG A 3 39.60 -1.56 0.01
CA ARG A 3 38.80 -0.42 -0.53
C ARG A 3 37.63 -0.88 -1.42
N ILE A 4 37.84 -1.98 -2.15
CA ILE A 4 36.84 -2.63 -3.00
C ILE A 4 35.66 -3.18 -2.19
N SER A 5 35.91 -3.79 -1.02
CA SER A 5 34.82 -4.35 -0.20
C SER A 5 33.91 -3.25 0.34
N ARG A 6 34.48 -2.08 0.70
CA ARG A 6 33.72 -0.92 1.17
C ARG A 6 32.81 -0.33 0.09
N PHE A 7 33.30 -0.28 -1.15
CA PHE A 7 32.51 0.16 -2.31
C PHE A 7 31.35 -0.80 -2.61
N ILE A 8 31.60 -2.11 -2.63
CA ILE A 8 30.57 -3.13 -2.87
C ILE A 8 29.49 -3.08 -1.78
N SER A 9 29.88 -2.96 -0.50
CA SER A 9 28.90 -2.84 0.60
C SER A 9 28.02 -1.60 0.47
N ALA A 10 28.58 -0.45 0.10
CA ALA A 10 27.81 0.77 -0.11
C ALA A 10 26.83 0.63 -1.29
N TYR A 11 27.28 0.04 -2.40
CA TYR A 11 26.43 -0.23 -3.56
C TYR A 11 25.27 -1.18 -3.22
N LEU A 12 25.55 -2.29 -2.52
CA LEU A 12 24.53 -3.25 -2.09
C LEU A 12 23.51 -2.61 -1.16
N LYS A 13 23.96 -1.78 -0.21
CA LYS A 13 23.08 -1.04 0.71
C LYS A 13 22.14 -0.12 -0.07
N GLY A 14 22.66 0.72 -0.96
CA GLY A 14 21.82 1.61 -1.79
C GLY A 14 20.90 0.86 -2.77
N ARG A 15 21.27 -0.36 -3.19
CA ARG A 15 20.37 -1.22 -3.97
C ARG A 15 19.23 -1.78 -3.11
N GLN A 16 19.51 -2.19 -1.88
CA GLN A 16 18.48 -2.67 -0.95
C GLN A 16 17.49 -1.56 -0.57
N GLU A 17 18.00 -0.35 -0.30
CA GLU A 17 17.17 0.83 0.01
C GLU A 17 16.21 1.14 -1.15
N ARG A 18 16.72 1.22 -2.38
CA ARG A 18 15.87 1.43 -3.58
C ARG A 18 14.82 0.33 -3.75
N LYS A 19 15.18 -0.93 -3.50
CA LYS A 19 14.24 -2.05 -3.59
C LYS A 19 13.16 -1.98 -2.50
N ALA A 20 13.51 -1.54 -1.30
CA ALA A 20 12.56 -1.34 -0.21
C ALA A 20 11.59 -0.19 -0.53
N GLU A 21 12.09 0.91 -1.07
CA GLU A 21 11.26 2.05 -1.50
C GLU A 21 10.30 1.68 -2.62
N GLN A 22 10.78 0.96 -3.64
CA GLN A 22 9.92 0.44 -4.72
C GLN A 22 8.83 -0.48 -4.17
N ARG A 23 9.16 -1.39 -3.24
CA ARG A 23 8.17 -2.27 -2.60
C ARG A 23 7.12 -1.48 -1.84
N LYS A 24 7.53 -0.45 -1.11
CA LYS A 24 6.61 0.42 -0.38
C LYS A 24 5.67 1.17 -1.33
N ALA A 25 6.20 1.72 -2.42
CA ALA A 25 5.41 2.41 -3.44
C ALA A 25 4.39 1.46 -4.11
N VAL A 26 4.80 0.24 -4.46
CA VAL A 26 3.89 -0.78 -5.00
C VAL A 26 2.80 -1.13 -4.01
N MET A 27 3.15 -1.36 -2.74
CA MET A 27 2.19 -1.67 -1.68
C MET A 27 1.15 -0.56 -1.50
N GLN A 28 1.59 0.70 -1.45
CA GLN A 28 0.71 1.86 -1.34
C GLN A 28 -0.22 1.98 -2.55
N SER A 29 0.32 1.81 -3.77
CA SER A 29 -0.49 1.76 -5.00
C SER A 29 -1.56 0.66 -4.94
N GLU A 30 -1.21 -0.54 -4.49
CA GLU A 30 -2.16 -1.65 -4.35
C GLU A 30 -3.22 -1.35 -3.27
N SER A 31 -2.84 -0.70 -2.17
CA SER A 31 -3.79 -0.28 -1.14
C SER A 31 -4.77 0.77 -1.64
N LEU A 32 -4.32 1.71 -2.49
CA LEU A 32 -5.18 2.69 -3.13
C LEU A 32 -6.21 2.06 -4.05
N LYS A 33 -5.84 1.00 -4.79
CA LYS A 33 -6.76 0.27 -5.67
C LYS A 33 -7.77 -0.58 -4.89
N VAL A 34 -7.32 -1.25 -3.83
CA VAL A 34 -8.19 -2.12 -3.04
C VAL A 34 -9.13 -1.32 -2.14
N VAL A 35 -8.67 -0.23 -1.54
CA VAL A 35 -9.46 0.61 -0.64
C VAL A 35 -9.73 1.94 -1.33
N GLN A 36 -10.94 2.08 -1.87
CA GLN A 36 -11.35 3.22 -2.69
C GLN A 36 -12.82 3.57 -2.50
N VAL A 37 -13.23 4.73 -3.01
CA VAL A 37 -14.63 5.09 -3.13
C VAL A 37 -15.10 4.79 -4.54
N MET A 38 -16.24 4.13 -4.68
CA MET A 38 -16.84 3.80 -5.97
C MET A 38 -18.34 4.10 -5.94
N GLU A 39 -18.87 4.39 -7.12
CA GLU A 39 -20.31 4.60 -7.32
C GLU A 39 -21.01 3.28 -7.66
N PHE A 40 -22.08 2.98 -6.93
CA PHE A 40 -23.01 1.88 -7.21
C PHE A 40 -24.43 2.43 -7.16
N GLN A 41 -25.21 2.19 -8.21
CA GLN A 41 -26.63 2.60 -8.27
C GLN A 41 -26.87 4.08 -7.87
N LYS A 42 -26.00 4.99 -8.34
CA LYS A 42 -26.03 6.44 -8.03
C LYS A 42 -25.73 6.80 -6.57
N GLN A 43 -25.12 5.89 -5.81
CA GLN A 43 -24.67 6.12 -4.44
C GLN A 43 -23.19 5.81 -4.32
N LEU A 44 -22.48 6.57 -3.50
CA LEU A 44 -21.04 6.41 -3.30
C LEU A 44 -20.78 5.55 -2.07
N TYR A 45 -19.88 4.59 -2.20
CA TYR A 45 -19.51 3.66 -1.15
C TYR A 45 -18.00 3.63 -0.95
N ILE A 46 -17.57 3.55 0.31
CA ILE A 46 -16.25 3.04 0.64
C ILE A 46 -16.26 1.54 0.35
N CYS A 47 -15.32 1.13 -0.49
CA CYS A 47 -15.21 -0.22 -1.02
C CYS A 47 -13.89 -0.86 -0.61
N TYR A 48 -13.96 -2.16 -0.37
CA TYR A 48 -12.78 -3.02 -0.26
C TYR A 48 -12.81 -4.03 -1.41
N ASN A 49 -11.78 -4.04 -2.24
CA ASN A 49 -11.67 -4.93 -3.40
C ASN A 49 -12.91 -4.89 -4.30
N ASN A 50 -13.40 -3.68 -4.62
CA ASN A 50 -14.60 -3.41 -5.41
C ASN A 50 -15.92 -3.93 -4.78
N ILE A 51 -15.90 -4.37 -3.53
CA ILE A 51 -17.11 -4.74 -2.79
C ILE A 51 -17.54 -3.52 -1.97
N PRO A 52 -18.77 -3.00 -2.18
CA PRO A 52 -19.30 -1.89 -1.38
C PRO A 52 -19.52 -2.35 0.06
N LEU A 53 -18.95 -1.62 1.02
CA LEU A 53 -19.07 -1.94 2.44
C LEU A 53 -19.86 -0.90 3.21
N ILE A 54 -19.57 0.38 3.00
CA ILE A 54 -20.14 1.48 3.78
C ILE A 54 -20.53 2.60 2.83
N ASP A 55 -21.79 3.02 2.87
CA ASP A 55 -22.26 4.21 2.16
C ASP A 55 -21.61 5.46 2.79
N ILE A 56 -21.05 6.34 1.95
CA ILE A 56 -20.34 7.53 2.43
C ILE A 56 -21.24 8.47 3.26
N ARG A 57 -22.56 8.41 3.11
CA ARG A 57 -23.52 9.24 3.87
C ARG A 57 -23.50 8.94 5.36
N TYR A 58 -23.04 7.75 5.76
CA TYR A 58 -22.87 7.37 7.17
C TYR A 58 -21.46 7.66 7.70
N VAL A 59 -20.61 8.31 6.91
CA VAL A 59 -19.21 8.57 7.25
C VAL A 59 -18.98 10.08 7.31
N GLU A 60 -18.66 10.57 8.51
CA GLU A 60 -18.41 11.99 8.75
C GLU A 60 -17.17 12.50 8.00
N ASN A 61 -16.10 11.70 7.96
CA ASN A 61 -14.86 12.04 7.25
C ASN A 61 -14.34 10.86 6.42
N VAL A 62 -14.77 10.83 5.15
CA VAL A 62 -14.42 9.77 4.19
C VAL A 62 -12.92 9.66 3.99
N GLN A 63 -12.21 10.79 3.94
CA GLN A 63 -10.77 10.79 3.68
C GLN A 63 -9.98 10.13 4.82
N THR A 64 -10.33 10.43 6.07
CA THR A 64 -9.72 9.80 7.24
C THR A 64 -9.96 8.30 7.23
N VAL A 65 -11.21 7.86 7.01
CA VAL A 65 -11.54 6.42 6.97
C VAL A 65 -10.78 5.68 5.87
N LEU A 66 -10.63 6.28 4.68
CA LEU A 66 -9.84 5.71 3.60
C LEU A 66 -8.36 5.58 3.99
N ASN A 67 -7.79 6.62 4.60
CA ASN A 67 -6.39 6.62 5.01
C ASN A 67 -6.12 5.57 6.09
N ASP A 68 -7.02 5.44 7.06
CA ASP A 68 -6.93 4.45 8.13
C ASP A 68 -7.05 3.03 7.58
N ALA A 69 -8.03 2.77 6.72
CA ALA A 69 -8.23 1.46 6.09
C ALA A 69 -7.04 1.05 5.21
N ARG A 70 -6.45 2.00 4.46
CA ARG A 70 -5.22 1.76 3.68
C ARG A 70 -4.03 1.45 4.59
N THR A 71 -3.85 2.21 5.66
CA THR A 71 -2.79 1.98 6.65
C THR A 71 -2.92 0.62 7.33
N ILE A 72 -4.13 0.23 7.71
CA ILE A 72 -4.41 -1.09 8.29
C ILE A 72 -4.04 -2.20 7.29
N ARG A 73 -4.42 -2.04 6.02
CA ARG A 73 -4.07 -3.01 4.96
C ARG A 73 -2.54 -3.10 4.78
N GLU A 74 -1.85 -1.98 4.70
CA GLU A 74 -0.38 -1.93 4.58
C GLU A 74 0.31 -2.66 5.72
N LYS A 75 -0.09 -2.40 6.97
CA LYS A 75 0.43 -3.12 8.16
C LYS A 75 0.16 -4.62 8.09
N TYR A 76 -1.03 -5.02 7.63
CA TYR A 76 -1.38 -6.42 7.46
C TYR A 76 -0.46 -7.11 6.45
N ILE A 77 -0.19 -6.48 5.31
CA ILE A 77 0.72 -6.99 4.28
C ILE A 77 2.13 -7.15 4.82
N GLU A 78 2.66 -6.11 5.47
CA GLU A 78 4.01 -6.12 6.05
C GLU A 78 4.14 -7.25 7.07
N SER A 79 3.16 -7.39 7.96
CA SER A 79 3.15 -8.41 9.02
C SER A 79 3.05 -9.83 8.46
N ASN A 80 2.39 -10.01 7.32
CA ASN A 80 2.18 -11.32 6.68
C ASN A 80 3.14 -11.61 5.53
N ASN A 81 4.14 -10.74 5.28
CA ASN A 81 5.10 -10.87 4.17
C ASN A 81 4.44 -11.09 2.79
N ILE A 82 3.28 -10.46 2.55
CA ILE A 82 2.54 -10.62 1.30
C ILE A 82 3.32 -9.96 0.17
N LYS A 83 3.63 -10.73 -0.89
CA LYS A 83 4.38 -10.24 -2.05
C LYS A 83 3.41 -9.74 -3.12
N PHE A 84 3.66 -8.55 -3.64
CA PHE A 84 3.01 -8.02 -4.84
C PHE A 84 3.87 -8.27 -6.07
N GLY A 85 3.24 -8.66 -7.19
CA GLY A 85 3.93 -8.84 -8.47
C GLY A 85 4.80 -10.09 -8.57
N ALA A 86 4.22 -11.27 -8.37
CA ALA A 86 4.76 -12.52 -8.91
C ALA A 86 3.82 -13.03 -10.00
N GLN A 87 3.95 -12.47 -11.20
CA GLN A 87 3.58 -13.11 -12.46
C GLN A 87 4.76 -12.94 -13.41
#